data_AF-K1SAM0-F1
#
_entry.id   AF-K1SAM0-F1
#
_cell.length_a   1.000
_cell.length_b   1.000
_cell.length_c   1.000
_cell.angle_alpha   90.00
_cell.angle_beta   90.00
_cell.angle_gamma   90.00
#
_symmetry.space_group_name_H-M   'P 1'
#
loop_
_entity.id
_entity.type
_entity.pdbx_description
1 polymer ?
#
loop_
_entity_poly.entity_id
_entity_poly.type
_entity_poly.pdbx_seq_one_letter_code
_entity_poly.pdbx_strand_id
1 'polypeptide(L)'
;MNILNGMIQHLHETNKKILSGLDVFKLNDTFGFPLDLTKEIAAEAGLGIDEAAFHVEMTRQRERARAERLAKDISGWSEDLFGELNAEPTAFDGYDVLKETAKVLALSDGEELNDAVSTDYEERENVLVVLDRTPFYAEMGGQVADHGYLTSGTANLKVNQVKKTPKGFYVHTCTLLDGTIRVGDTVTAAVDEQRRASICRNHTATHLMQKALREVLGEHVHQAGSYQDDKITRFDFTHFN
;
A
#
# COMPACT_ATOMS: atom_id res chain seq x y z
N MET A 1 -32.60 18.78 -1.67
CA MET A 1 -33.97 18.27 -1.44
C MET A 1 -34.60 17.68 -2.70
N ASN A 2 -34.41 18.25 -3.91
CA ASN A 2 -35.04 17.73 -5.13
C ASN A 2 -34.67 16.28 -5.51
N ILE A 3 -33.45 15.84 -5.22
CA ILE A 3 -32.97 14.48 -5.58
C ILE A 3 -33.62 13.41 -4.69
N LEU A 4 -33.59 13.60 -3.37
CA LEU A 4 -34.23 12.69 -2.41
C LEU A 4 -35.74 12.59 -2.66
N ASN A 5 -36.42 13.71 -2.88
CA ASN A 5 -37.85 13.72 -3.20
C ASN A 5 -38.16 12.97 -4.52
N GLY A 6 -37.28 13.08 -5.51
CA GLY A 6 -37.39 12.32 -6.76
C GLY A 6 -37.23 10.80 -6.55
N MET A 7 -36.30 10.39 -5.69
CA MET A 7 -36.11 8.97 -5.34
C MET A 7 -37.32 8.42 -4.56
N ILE A 8 -37.88 9.21 -3.64
CA ILE A 8 -39.11 8.88 -2.90
C ILE A 8 -40.30 8.73 -3.86
N GLN A 9 -40.48 9.68 -4.79
CA GLN A 9 -41.54 9.60 -5.79
C GLN A 9 -41.41 8.35 -6.67
N HIS A 10 -40.20 8.02 -7.11
CA HIS A 10 -39.95 6.82 -7.89
C HIS A 10 -40.26 5.52 -7.12
N LEU A 11 -39.96 5.48 -5.82
CA LEU A 11 -40.33 4.35 -4.97
C LEU A 11 -41.85 4.18 -4.85
N HIS A 12 -42.60 5.28 -4.74
CA HIS A 12 -44.07 5.24 -4.75
C HIS A 12 -44.62 4.74 -6.09
N GLU A 13 -44.07 5.21 -7.22
CA GLU A 13 -44.47 4.78 -8.56
C GLU A 13 -44.16 3.30 -8.82
N THR A 14 -43.09 2.78 -8.22
CA THR A 14 -42.66 1.37 -8.35
C THR A 14 -43.14 0.48 -7.20
N ASN A 15 -43.96 1.02 -6.29
CA ASN A 15 -44.55 0.34 -5.14
C ASN A 15 -43.52 -0.32 -4.20
N LYS A 16 -42.31 0.26 -4.10
CA LYS A 16 -41.24 -0.15 -3.19
C LYS A 16 -41.27 0.72 -1.93
N LYS A 17 -40.88 0.15 -0.80
CA LYS A 17 -40.93 0.83 0.52
C LYS A 17 -39.57 1.11 1.17
N ILE A 18 -38.47 0.70 0.53
CA ILE A 18 -37.13 0.79 1.10
C ILE A 18 -36.22 1.50 0.11
N LEU A 19 -35.58 2.58 0.55
CA LEU A 19 -34.47 3.20 -0.16
C LEU A 19 -33.27 2.27 -0.07
N SER A 20 -32.69 1.90 -1.22
CA SER A 20 -31.57 0.97 -1.24
C SER A 20 -30.34 1.59 -0.57
N GLY A 21 -29.47 0.76 0.04
CA GLY A 21 -28.23 1.24 0.64
C GLY A 21 -27.33 1.98 -0.35
N LEU A 22 -27.39 1.62 -1.64
CA LEU A 22 -26.67 2.31 -2.72
C LEU A 22 -27.22 3.72 -2.98
N ASP A 23 -28.54 3.92 -2.92
CA ASP A 23 -29.15 5.24 -3.12
C ASP A 23 -28.90 6.14 -1.90
N VAL A 24 -29.01 5.58 -0.69
CA VAL A 24 -28.63 6.27 0.57
C VAL A 24 -27.14 6.64 0.51
N PHE A 25 -26.29 5.73 0.04
CA PHE A 25 -24.85 5.97 -0.11
C PHE A 25 -24.58 7.12 -1.09
N LYS A 26 -25.21 7.14 -2.27
CA LYS A 26 -25.07 8.26 -3.23
C LYS A 26 -25.52 9.58 -2.63
N LEU A 27 -26.63 9.60 -1.90
CA LEU A 27 -27.13 10.79 -1.22
C LEU A 27 -26.09 11.33 -0.23
N ASN A 28 -25.46 10.45 0.55
CA ASN A 28 -24.45 10.83 1.52
C ASN A 28 -23.13 11.27 0.87
N ASP A 29 -22.55 10.40 0.03
CA ASP A 29 -21.22 10.57 -0.51
C ASP A 29 -21.15 11.61 -1.64
N THR A 30 -22.09 11.53 -2.59
CA THR A 30 -22.07 12.40 -3.78
C THR A 30 -22.77 13.73 -3.54
N PHE A 31 -23.86 13.71 -2.78
CA PHE A 31 -24.74 14.88 -2.62
C PHE A 31 -24.68 15.51 -1.22
N GLY A 32 -23.90 14.94 -0.30
CA GLY A 32 -23.65 15.50 1.03
C GLY A 32 -24.84 15.44 2.00
N PHE A 33 -25.85 14.60 1.73
CA PHE A 33 -26.99 14.43 2.63
C PHE A 33 -26.62 13.55 3.82
N PRO A 34 -26.75 14.03 5.07
CA PRO A 34 -26.52 13.20 6.24
C PRO A 34 -27.43 11.96 6.23
N LEU A 35 -26.92 10.82 6.69
CA LEU A 35 -27.70 9.58 6.85
C LEU A 35 -28.93 9.83 7.71
N ASP A 36 -28.76 10.53 8.84
CA ASP A 36 -29.85 10.84 9.77
C ASP A 36 -30.95 11.66 9.11
N LEU A 37 -30.59 12.69 8.35
CA LEU A 37 -31.55 13.52 7.61
C LEU A 37 -32.27 12.72 6.51
N THR A 38 -31.56 11.81 5.84
CA THR A 38 -32.15 10.93 4.83
C THR A 38 -33.16 9.96 5.46
N LYS A 39 -32.85 9.45 6.64
CA LYS A 39 -33.71 8.56 7.43
C LYS A 39 -34.96 9.27 7.92
N GLU A 40 -34.84 10.49 8.43
CA GLU A 40 -35.96 11.31 8.87
C GLU A 40 -36.95 11.59 7.72
N ILE A 41 -36.45 12.08 6.58
CA ILE A 41 -37.30 12.44 5.43
C ILE A 41 -37.94 11.20 4.80
N ALA A 42 -37.23 10.07 4.73
CA ALA A 42 -37.80 8.81 4.25
C ALA A 42 -38.94 8.33 5.16
N ALA A 43 -38.77 8.44 6.48
CA ALA A 43 -39.79 8.05 7.45
C ALA A 43 -41.05 8.93 7.37
N GLU A 44 -40.89 10.25 7.15
CA GLU A 44 -42.03 11.16 6.91
C GLU A 44 -42.85 10.77 5.67
N ALA A 45 -42.21 10.19 4.66
CA ALA A 45 -42.85 9.66 3.46
C ALA A 45 -43.39 8.22 3.63
N GLY A 46 -43.27 7.62 4.81
CA GLY A 46 -43.68 6.24 5.08
C GLY A 46 -42.78 5.18 4.46
N LEU A 47 -41.52 5.52 4.19
CA LEU A 47 -40.49 4.65 3.61
C LEU A 47 -39.41 4.33 4.65
N GLY A 48 -38.73 3.19 4.49
CA GLY A 48 -37.54 2.81 5.25
C GLY A 48 -36.25 3.00 4.44
N ILE A 49 -35.11 2.80 5.08
CA ILE A 49 -33.80 2.77 4.45
C ILE A 49 -33.06 1.47 4.77
N ASP A 50 -32.26 0.98 3.84
CA ASP A 50 -31.37 -0.17 4.07
C ASP A 50 -30.01 0.30 4.61
N GLU A 51 -29.96 0.51 5.95
CA GLU A 51 -28.75 0.96 6.65
C GLU A 51 -27.60 -0.06 6.56
N ALA A 52 -27.92 -1.35 6.56
CA ALA A 52 -26.91 -2.40 6.47
C ALA A 52 -26.19 -2.34 5.12
N ALA A 53 -26.94 -2.23 4.02
CA ALA A 53 -26.35 -2.08 2.69
C ALA A 53 -25.62 -0.74 2.52
N PHE A 54 -26.08 0.35 3.17
CA PHE A 54 -25.35 1.62 3.20
C PHE A 54 -23.96 1.47 3.83
N HIS A 55 -23.86 0.80 4.98
CA HIS A 55 -22.58 0.56 5.65
C HIS A 55 -21.65 -0.33 4.81
N VAL A 56 -22.18 -1.32 4.09
CA VAL A 56 -21.39 -2.13 3.15
C VAL A 56 -20.80 -1.27 2.03
N GLU A 57 -21.58 -0.36 1.44
CA GLU A 57 -21.08 0.54 0.39
C GLU A 57 -20.07 1.55 0.93
N MET A 58 -20.25 2.06 2.15
CA MET A 58 -19.24 2.89 2.83
C MET A 58 -17.91 2.15 3.04
N THR A 59 -17.95 0.89 3.47
CA THR A 59 -16.74 0.06 3.61
C THR A 59 -16.07 -0.17 2.26
N ARG A 60 -16.85 -0.53 1.22
CA ARG A 60 -16.32 -0.71 -0.15
C ARG A 60 -15.70 0.56 -0.72
N GLN A 61 -16.28 1.71 -0.44
CA GLN A 61 -15.72 2.99 -0.87
C GLN A 61 -14.40 3.29 -0.17
N ARG A 62 -14.32 3.05 1.16
CA ARG A 62 -13.07 3.16 1.92
C ARG A 62 -12.00 2.23 1.36
N GLU A 63 -12.34 0.98 1.09
CA GLU A 63 -11.43 0.00 0.48
C GLU A 63 -10.94 0.43 -0.90
N ARG A 64 -11.84 0.94 -1.76
CA ARG A 64 -11.45 1.50 -3.09
C ARG A 64 -10.57 2.72 -2.96
N ALA A 65 -10.91 3.66 -2.07
CA ALA A 65 -10.11 4.85 -1.83
C ALA A 65 -8.72 4.49 -1.26
N ARG A 66 -8.64 3.49 -0.38
CA ARG A 66 -7.37 2.92 0.11
C ARG A 66 -6.57 2.32 -1.05
N ALA A 67 -7.18 1.44 -1.85
CA ALA A 67 -6.53 0.80 -2.99
C ALA A 67 -6.01 1.81 -4.03
N GLU A 68 -6.81 2.82 -4.38
CA GLU A 68 -6.43 3.88 -5.32
C GLU A 68 -5.31 4.79 -4.77
N ARG A 69 -5.29 5.05 -3.45
CA ARG A 69 -4.24 5.85 -2.80
C ARG A 69 -2.92 5.09 -2.69
N LEU A 70 -2.97 3.81 -2.31
CA LEU A 70 -1.80 2.92 -2.27
C LEU A 70 -1.22 2.69 -3.67
N ALA A 71 -2.06 2.61 -4.70
CA ALA A 71 -1.62 2.49 -6.09
C ALA A 71 -0.93 3.76 -6.63
N LYS A 72 -1.23 4.95 -6.08
CA LYS A 72 -0.78 6.22 -6.69
C LYS A 72 0.55 6.74 -6.20
N ASP A 73 0.91 6.62 -4.93
CA ASP A 73 2.28 6.86 -4.49
C ASP A 73 2.43 6.52 -3.00
N ILE A 74 2.95 5.33 -2.69
CA ILE A 74 3.30 4.99 -1.30
C ILE A 74 4.35 5.97 -0.74
N SER A 75 5.14 6.66 -1.59
CA SER A 75 6.23 7.53 -1.08
C SER A 75 5.70 8.73 -0.30
N GLY A 76 4.83 9.57 -0.89
CA GLY A 76 4.38 10.80 -0.23
C GLY A 76 3.58 10.57 1.06
N TRP A 77 2.76 9.51 1.13
CA TRP A 77 1.89 9.29 2.30
C TRP A 77 2.56 8.46 3.41
N SER A 78 3.37 7.45 3.07
CA SER A 78 4.14 6.73 4.10
C SER A 78 5.17 7.65 4.78
N GLU A 79 5.66 8.67 4.06
CA GLU A 79 6.50 9.73 4.61
C GLU A 79 5.80 10.55 5.68
N ASP A 80 4.54 10.96 5.47
CA ASP A 80 3.78 11.70 6.49
C ASP A 80 3.38 10.80 7.67
N LEU A 81 2.90 9.58 7.39
CA LEU A 81 2.40 8.67 8.42
C LEU A 81 3.49 8.20 9.39
N PHE A 82 4.64 7.80 8.85
CA PHE A 82 5.78 7.35 9.64
C PHE A 82 6.79 8.48 9.91
N GLY A 83 6.55 9.67 9.37
CA GLY A 83 7.39 10.84 9.56
C GLY A 83 7.43 11.32 11.01
N GLU A 84 6.38 11.09 11.79
CA GLU A 84 6.32 11.51 13.20
C GLU A 84 6.74 10.42 14.20
N LEU A 85 7.18 9.24 13.72
CA LEU A 85 7.69 8.19 14.59
C LEU A 85 8.87 8.68 15.43
N ASN A 86 8.73 8.59 16.75
CA ASN A 86 9.79 8.87 17.69
C ASN A 86 10.62 7.61 17.97
N ALA A 87 11.34 7.14 16.95
CA ALA A 87 12.22 5.98 16.99
C ALA A 87 13.50 6.26 16.19
N GLU A 88 14.56 5.50 16.47
CA GLU A 88 15.78 5.55 15.65
C GLU A 88 15.52 5.01 14.24
N PRO A 89 16.22 5.53 13.20
CA PRO A 89 16.10 5.01 11.85
C PRO A 89 16.38 3.51 11.75
N THR A 90 15.69 2.82 10.84
CA THR A 90 15.87 1.39 10.63
C THR A 90 17.31 1.07 10.24
N ALA A 91 17.96 0.15 10.96
CA ALA A 91 19.26 -0.38 10.58
C ALA A 91 19.13 -1.29 9.34
N PHE A 92 19.94 -1.06 8.31
CA PHE A 92 19.93 -1.88 7.10
C PHE A 92 21.12 -2.83 7.11
N ASP A 93 20.83 -4.13 7.25
CA ASP A 93 21.84 -5.20 7.32
C ASP A 93 21.88 -6.07 6.05
N GLY A 94 21.09 -5.69 5.03
CA GLY A 94 20.89 -6.45 3.79
C GLY A 94 22.12 -6.60 2.89
N TYR A 95 23.24 -5.98 3.25
CA TYR A 95 24.55 -6.20 2.62
C TYR A 95 25.24 -7.47 3.14
N ASP A 96 25.00 -7.83 4.40
CA ASP A 96 25.67 -8.94 5.08
C ASP A 96 24.76 -10.15 5.26
N VAL A 97 23.46 -9.92 5.49
CA VAL A 97 22.49 -10.97 5.77
C VAL A 97 21.24 -10.85 4.88
N LEU A 98 20.64 -11.99 4.53
CA LEU A 98 19.35 -12.06 3.83
C LEU A 98 18.21 -12.55 4.73
N LYS A 99 18.55 -12.90 5.98
CA LYS A 99 17.60 -13.35 6.99
C LYS A 99 18.06 -12.90 8.36
N GLU A 100 17.18 -12.26 9.12
CA GLU A 100 17.46 -11.85 10.49
C GLU A 100 16.19 -11.74 11.35
N THR A 101 16.40 -11.58 12.65
CA THR A 101 15.33 -11.30 13.61
C THR A 101 15.25 -9.80 13.84
N ALA A 102 14.04 -9.24 13.75
CA ALA A 102 13.77 -7.81 13.90
C ALA A 102 12.52 -7.58 14.75
N LYS A 103 12.38 -6.37 15.29
CA LYS A 103 11.23 -5.94 16.08
C LYS A 103 10.34 -5.00 15.27
N VAL A 104 9.03 -5.22 15.34
CA VAL A 104 8.04 -4.31 14.75
C VAL A 104 7.98 -3.03 15.57
N LEU A 105 8.27 -1.89 14.92
CA LEU A 105 8.21 -0.56 15.53
C LEU A 105 6.88 0.13 15.28
N ALA A 106 6.28 -0.09 14.11
CA ALA A 106 5.01 0.51 13.74
C ALA A 106 4.27 -0.33 12.70
N LEU A 107 2.95 -0.23 12.73
CA LEU A 107 2.04 -0.85 11.78
C LEU A 107 1.04 0.19 11.27
N SER A 108 0.57 0.00 10.04
CA SER A 108 -0.59 0.71 9.52
C SER A 108 -1.32 -0.14 8.49
N ASP A 109 -2.64 0.05 8.39
CA ASP A 109 -3.49 -0.51 7.35
C ASP A 109 -3.84 0.47 6.21
N GLY A 110 -3.16 1.63 6.15
CA GLY A 110 -3.29 2.60 5.06
C GLY A 110 -3.94 3.94 5.42
N GLU A 111 -4.34 4.17 6.68
CA GLU A 111 -4.90 5.47 7.12
C GLU A 111 -4.24 6.04 8.38
N GLU A 112 -3.97 5.19 9.36
CA GLU A 112 -3.40 5.60 10.65
C GLU A 112 -2.45 4.54 11.20
N LEU A 113 -1.70 4.89 12.24
CA LEU A 113 -0.89 3.90 12.97
C LEU A 113 -1.82 2.99 13.77
N ASN A 114 -1.52 1.69 13.74
CA ASN A 114 -2.27 0.69 14.48
C ASN A 114 -1.35 -0.04 15.48
N ASP A 115 -1.89 -0.39 16.65
CA ASP A 115 -1.18 -1.25 17.61
C ASP A 115 -1.12 -2.72 17.12
N ALA A 116 -2.11 -3.13 16.32
CA ALA A 116 -2.24 -4.48 15.81
C ALA A 116 -2.98 -4.51 14.47
N VAL A 117 -2.62 -5.46 13.61
CA VAL A 117 -3.32 -5.78 12.36
C VAL A 117 -3.55 -7.29 12.31
N SER A 118 -4.79 -7.71 12.11
CA SER A 118 -5.19 -9.12 12.03
C SER A 118 -5.88 -9.44 10.71
N THR A 119 -5.87 -10.71 10.33
CA THR A 119 -6.84 -11.29 9.39
C THR A 119 -7.90 -12.07 10.17
N ASP A 120 -9.16 -11.94 9.76
CA ASP A 120 -10.26 -12.73 10.35
C ASP A 120 -10.61 -13.94 9.47
N TYR A 121 -10.54 -13.80 8.12
CA TYR A 121 -10.84 -14.89 7.16
C TYR A 121 -10.15 -14.76 5.78
N GLU A 122 -9.77 -13.56 5.36
CA GLU A 122 -9.14 -13.29 4.06
C GLU A 122 -7.77 -12.63 4.24
N GLU A 123 -6.87 -12.82 3.28
CA GLU A 123 -5.58 -12.13 3.26
C GLU A 123 -5.81 -10.62 3.29
N ARG A 124 -5.00 -9.90 4.06
CA ARG A 124 -5.08 -8.44 4.16
C ARG A 124 -3.93 -7.82 3.41
N GLU A 125 -4.22 -7.22 2.27
CA GLU A 125 -3.25 -6.47 1.48
C GLU A 125 -2.89 -5.13 2.14
N ASN A 126 -1.79 -4.54 1.68
CA ASN A 126 -1.38 -3.17 2.00
C ASN A 126 -1.12 -2.89 3.48
N VAL A 127 -0.70 -3.91 4.23
CA VAL A 127 -0.24 -3.76 5.61
C VAL A 127 1.16 -3.15 5.58
N LEU A 128 1.32 -1.95 6.12
CA LEU A 128 2.61 -1.28 6.22
C LEU A 128 3.29 -1.65 7.53
N VAL A 129 4.55 -2.06 7.45
CA VAL A 129 5.35 -2.49 8.60
C VAL A 129 6.68 -1.75 8.63
N VAL A 130 7.01 -1.13 9.76
CA VAL A 130 8.34 -0.57 10.04
C VAL A 130 9.03 -1.45 11.07
N LEU A 131 10.28 -1.82 10.77
CA LEU A 131 11.14 -2.63 11.64
C LEU A 131 12.28 -1.77 12.21
N ASP A 132 12.86 -2.20 13.33
CA ASP A 132 14.09 -1.62 13.88
C ASP A 132 15.32 -1.91 13.03
N ARG A 133 15.33 -3.08 12.38
CA ARG A 133 16.34 -3.47 11.40
C ARG A 133 15.75 -4.31 10.27
N THR A 134 16.40 -4.33 9.12
CA THR A 134 15.92 -5.12 7.97
C THR A 134 17.01 -5.56 7.00
N PRO A 135 16.91 -6.80 6.46
CA PRO A 135 17.75 -7.25 5.37
C PRO A 135 17.22 -6.82 4.00
N PHE A 136 16.00 -6.26 3.94
CA PHE A 136 15.33 -5.91 2.69
C PHE A 136 15.83 -4.58 2.13
N TYR A 137 16.34 -4.61 0.90
CA TYR A 137 16.72 -3.42 0.16
C TYR A 137 15.47 -2.65 -0.25
N ALA A 138 15.45 -1.37 0.06
CA ALA A 138 14.43 -0.45 -0.40
C ALA A 138 14.65 -0.08 -1.86
N GLU A 139 13.58 0.10 -2.62
CA GLU A 139 13.65 0.57 -4.01
C GLU A 139 14.43 1.90 -4.09
N MET A 140 15.56 1.90 -4.78
CA MET A 140 16.38 3.09 -4.99
C MET A 140 17.35 2.92 -6.17
N GLY A 141 17.71 4.03 -6.81
CA GLY A 141 18.75 4.05 -7.85
C GLY A 141 18.43 3.24 -9.12
N GLY A 142 17.15 2.98 -9.39
CA GLY A 142 16.69 2.14 -10.49
C GLY A 142 16.52 0.65 -10.13
N GLN A 143 17.08 0.22 -8.98
CA GLN A 143 16.91 -1.12 -8.49
C GLN A 143 15.57 -1.26 -7.76
N VAL A 144 14.76 -2.26 -8.14
CA VAL A 144 13.51 -2.57 -7.45
C VAL A 144 13.76 -3.08 -6.03
N ALA A 145 12.78 -2.85 -5.14
CA ALA A 145 12.81 -3.36 -3.78
C ALA A 145 12.89 -4.89 -3.71
N ASP A 146 13.38 -5.40 -2.59
CA ASP A 146 13.27 -6.82 -2.29
C ASP A 146 11.87 -7.28 -1.93
N HIS A 147 11.64 -8.55 -2.22
CA HIS A 147 10.48 -9.29 -1.76
C HIS A 147 10.96 -10.42 -0.83
N GLY A 148 10.00 -11.00 -0.10
CA GLY A 148 10.29 -12.03 0.88
C GLY A 148 9.16 -12.12 1.89
N TYR A 149 9.49 -12.51 3.12
CA TYR A 149 8.50 -12.73 4.17
C TYR A 149 8.93 -12.15 5.52
N LEU A 150 7.95 -11.65 6.28
CA LEU A 150 8.07 -11.43 7.72
C LEU A 150 7.22 -12.49 8.41
N THR A 151 7.84 -13.29 9.27
CA THR A 151 7.16 -14.41 9.93
C THR A 151 7.36 -14.35 11.44
N SER A 152 6.30 -14.63 12.20
CA SER A 152 6.35 -14.82 13.65
C SER A 152 5.58 -16.08 14.03
N GLY A 153 5.50 -16.39 15.33
CA GLY A 153 4.60 -17.44 15.81
C GLY A 153 3.10 -17.11 15.67
N THR A 154 2.76 -15.86 15.32
CA THR A 154 1.38 -15.37 15.30
C THR A 154 0.94 -14.78 13.97
N ALA A 155 1.85 -14.54 13.04
CA ALA A 155 1.56 -13.91 11.76
C ALA A 155 2.53 -14.31 10.65
N ASN A 156 2.03 -14.32 9.42
CA ASN A 156 2.81 -14.53 8.22
C ASN A 156 2.49 -13.42 7.20
N LEU A 157 3.51 -12.66 6.83
CA LEU A 157 3.38 -11.53 5.91
C LEU A 157 4.30 -11.73 4.71
N LYS A 158 3.76 -11.56 3.52
CA LYS A 158 4.53 -11.46 2.28
C LYS A 158 4.90 -10.00 2.05
N VAL A 159 6.20 -9.70 1.95
CA VAL A 159 6.71 -8.37 1.59
C VAL A 159 6.65 -8.21 0.08
N ASN A 160 5.87 -7.23 -0.38
CA ASN A 160 5.67 -6.94 -1.81
C ASN A 160 6.43 -5.70 -2.27
N GLN A 161 6.75 -4.78 -1.37
CA GLN A 161 7.52 -3.58 -1.70
C GLN A 161 8.21 -3.05 -0.43
N VAL A 162 9.33 -2.35 -0.61
CA VAL A 162 10.06 -1.68 0.47
C VAL A 162 10.47 -0.30 -0.02
N LYS A 163 10.07 0.75 0.71
CA LYS A 163 10.47 2.13 0.45
C LYS A 163 11.18 2.70 1.66
N LYS A 164 12.10 3.62 1.43
CA LYS A 164 12.83 4.32 2.49
C LYS A 164 12.32 5.75 2.62
N THR A 165 11.92 6.16 3.82
CA THR A 165 11.51 7.54 4.09
C THR A 165 12.74 8.46 4.24
N PRO A 166 12.60 9.79 4.12
CA PRO A 166 13.68 10.75 4.33
C PRO A 166 14.30 10.68 5.73
N LYS A 167 13.53 10.23 6.73
CA LYS A 167 14.02 9.99 8.10
C LYS A 167 14.76 8.65 8.27
N GLY A 168 14.82 7.83 7.23
CA GLY A 168 15.57 6.59 7.20
C GLY A 168 14.79 5.34 7.65
N PHE A 169 13.46 5.43 7.81
CA PHE A 169 12.65 4.25 8.07
C PHE A 169 12.43 3.44 6.79
N TYR A 170 12.54 2.11 6.90
CA TYR A 170 12.19 1.20 5.82
C TYR A 170 10.77 0.72 6.03
N VAL A 171 9.88 1.15 5.14
CA VAL A 171 8.46 0.83 5.15
C VAL A 171 8.24 -0.37 4.24
N HIS A 172 7.82 -1.49 4.83
CA HIS A 172 7.54 -2.74 4.13
C HIS A 172 6.04 -2.79 3.83
N THR A 173 5.66 -2.71 2.56
CA THR A 173 4.28 -2.94 2.13
C THR A 173 4.07 -4.44 1.98
N CYS A 174 3.17 -4.97 2.79
CA CYS A 174 2.98 -6.41 2.93
C CYS A 174 1.54 -6.84 2.62
N THR A 175 1.39 -8.09 2.22
CA THR A 175 0.13 -8.82 2.37
C THR A 175 0.25 -9.68 3.63
N LEU A 176 -0.59 -9.44 4.63
CA LEU A 176 -0.76 -10.32 5.77
C LEU A 176 -1.59 -11.53 5.32
N LEU A 177 -0.93 -12.67 5.20
CA LEU A 177 -1.53 -13.90 4.70
C LEU A 177 -2.43 -14.55 5.75
N ASP A 178 -1.93 -14.60 6.99
CA ASP A 178 -2.65 -15.17 8.12
C ASP A 178 -2.16 -14.60 9.45
N GLY A 179 -3.05 -14.59 10.44
CA GLY A 179 -2.74 -14.32 11.84
C GLY A 179 -2.84 -12.85 12.25
N THR A 180 -2.17 -12.48 13.33
CA THR A 180 -2.16 -11.12 13.90
C THR A 180 -0.74 -10.68 14.18
N ILE A 181 -0.37 -9.52 13.62
CA ILE A 181 0.89 -8.82 13.89
C ILE A 181 0.64 -7.61 14.79
N ARG A 182 1.53 -7.37 15.75
CA ARG A 182 1.43 -6.26 16.72
C ARG A 182 2.72 -5.45 16.76
N VAL A 183 2.59 -4.18 17.13
CA VAL A 183 3.74 -3.35 17.49
C VAL A 183 4.46 -3.99 18.68
N GLY A 184 5.77 -4.11 18.57
CA GLY A 184 6.62 -4.76 19.55
C GLY A 184 6.87 -6.25 19.31
N ASP A 185 6.16 -6.89 18.38
CA ASP A 185 6.39 -8.28 18.03
C ASP A 185 7.80 -8.48 17.45
N THR A 186 8.35 -9.66 17.72
CA THR A 186 9.60 -10.12 17.11
C THR A 186 9.28 -10.98 15.89
N VAL A 187 9.81 -10.59 14.74
CA VAL A 187 9.63 -11.27 13.46
C VAL A 187 10.95 -11.77 12.91
N THR A 188 10.92 -12.86 12.16
CA THR A 188 11.98 -13.25 11.25
C THR A 188 11.73 -12.61 9.89
N ALA A 189 12.59 -11.68 9.51
CA ALA A 189 12.62 -11.02 8.22
C ALA A 189 13.51 -11.83 7.27
N ALA A 190 12.98 -12.33 6.16
CA ALA A 190 13.71 -13.18 5.21
C ALA A 190 13.45 -12.75 3.76
N VAL A 191 14.52 -12.35 3.07
CA VAL A 191 14.50 -11.95 1.65
C VAL A 191 14.45 -13.18 0.75
N ASP A 192 13.78 -13.07 -0.40
CA ASP A 192 13.90 -14.03 -1.50
C ASP A 192 15.31 -13.93 -2.11
N GLU A 193 16.20 -14.82 -1.67
CA GLU A 193 17.61 -14.83 -2.07
C GLU A 193 17.79 -14.99 -3.59
N GLN A 194 16.94 -15.79 -4.23
CA GLN A 194 17.06 -16.08 -5.66
C GLN A 194 16.65 -14.85 -6.48
N ARG A 195 15.58 -14.17 -6.06
CA ARG A 195 15.16 -12.90 -6.63
C ARG A 195 16.22 -11.81 -6.42
N ARG A 196 16.71 -11.64 -5.19
CA ARG A 196 17.81 -10.70 -4.86
C ARG A 196 19.02 -10.91 -5.74
N ALA A 197 19.49 -12.16 -5.86
CA ALA A 197 20.66 -12.48 -6.68
C ALA A 197 20.45 -12.10 -8.16
N SER A 198 19.22 -12.25 -8.68
CA SER A 198 18.87 -11.90 -10.06
C SER A 198 18.89 -10.39 -10.29
N ILE A 199 18.35 -9.63 -9.34
CA ILE A 199 18.40 -8.16 -9.33
C ILE A 199 19.87 -7.67 -9.26
N CYS A 200 20.69 -8.23 -8.38
CA CYS A 200 22.10 -7.86 -8.25
C CYS A 200 22.89 -8.11 -9.55
N ARG A 201 22.58 -9.18 -10.29
CA ARG A 201 23.18 -9.42 -11.62
C ARG A 201 22.78 -8.34 -12.61
N ASN A 202 21.50 -7.96 -12.64
CA ASN A 202 21.01 -6.90 -13.53
C ASN A 202 21.57 -5.51 -13.15
N HIS A 203 21.78 -5.24 -11.87
CA HIS A 203 22.49 -4.05 -11.39
C HIS A 203 23.95 -4.04 -11.88
N THR A 204 24.65 -5.16 -11.73
CA THR A 204 26.04 -5.29 -12.23
C THR A 204 26.11 -5.11 -13.75
N ALA A 205 25.16 -5.70 -14.49
CA ALA A 205 25.06 -5.55 -15.94
C ALA A 205 24.86 -4.10 -16.36
N THR A 206 24.17 -3.30 -15.57
CA THR A 206 23.95 -1.87 -15.81
C THR A 206 25.26 -1.09 -15.79
N HIS A 207 26.14 -1.35 -14.81
CA HIS A 207 27.47 -0.73 -14.73
C HIS A 207 28.37 -1.16 -15.88
N LEU A 208 28.32 -2.45 -16.26
CA LEU A 208 29.06 -2.97 -17.41
C LEU A 208 28.59 -2.32 -18.72
N MET A 209 27.27 -2.16 -18.88
CA MET A 209 26.67 -1.48 -20.03
C MET A 209 27.14 -0.03 -20.12
N GLN A 210 27.10 0.72 -19.01
CA GLN A 210 27.56 2.10 -18.99
C GLN A 210 29.04 2.23 -19.40
N LYS A 211 29.90 1.35 -18.87
CA LYS A 211 31.32 1.34 -19.23
C LYS A 211 31.52 1.03 -20.72
N ALA A 212 30.85 -0.01 -21.23
CA ALA A 212 30.96 -0.40 -22.64
C ALA A 212 30.45 0.71 -23.59
N LEU A 213 29.35 1.37 -23.25
CA LEU A 213 28.82 2.49 -24.03
C LEU A 213 29.82 3.65 -24.11
N ARG A 214 30.50 3.98 -23.00
CA ARG A 214 31.53 5.03 -23.01
C ARG A 214 32.77 4.65 -23.80
N GLU A 215 33.19 3.38 -23.75
CA GLU A 215 34.32 2.89 -24.53
C GLU A 215 34.03 2.90 -26.04
N VAL A 216 32.81 2.56 -26.45
CA VAL A 216 32.44 2.44 -27.86
C VAL A 216 31.97 3.76 -28.46
N LEU A 217 31.13 4.52 -27.74
CA LEU A 217 30.49 5.72 -28.26
C LEU A 217 31.21 7.00 -27.83
N GLY A 218 31.89 7.00 -26.68
CA GLY A 218 32.60 8.15 -26.13
C GLY A 218 32.07 8.62 -24.77
N GLU A 219 32.85 9.47 -24.10
CA GLU A 219 32.59 9.93 -22.72
C GLU A 219 31.35 10.83 -22.57
N HIS A 220 30.78 11.34 -23.67
CA HIS A 220 29.54 12.13 -23.65
C HIS A 220 28.29 11.30 -23.32
N VAL A 221 28.42 9.97 -23.28
CA VAL A 221 27.33 9.09 -22.84
C VAL A 221 27.17 9.21 -21.33
N HIS A 222 26.00 9.71 -20.92
CA HIS A 222 25.56 9.79 -19.54
C HIS A 222 24.27 9.02 -19.34
N GLN A 223 24.12 8.41 -18.17
CA GLN A 223 22.87 7.76 -17.75
C GLN A 223 21.76 8.82 -17.61
N ALA A 224 20.65 8.59 -18.29
CA ALA A 224 19.42 9.40 -18.20
C ALA A 224 18.32 8.69 -17.40
N GLY A 225 18.42 7.37 -17.23
CA GLY A 225 17.45 6.57 -16.51
C GLY A 225 17.92 5.13 -16.37
N SER A 226 17.38 4.42 -15.38
CA SER A 226 17.79 3.06 -15.07
C SER A 226 16.68 2.29 -14.38
N TYR A 227 16.49 1.02 -14.73
CA TYR A 227 15.54 0.12 -14.09
C TYR A 227 16.11 -1.30 -14.05
N GLN A 228 16.11 -1.94 -12.88
CA GLN A 228 16.60 -3.30 -12.68
C GLN A 228 15.61 -4.08 -11.82
N ASP A 229 15.01 -5.11 -12.40
CA ASP A 229 14.27 -6.14 -11.65
C ASP A 229 14.94 -7.50 -11.80
N ASP A 230 14.27 -8.57 -11.37
CA ASP A 230 14.77 -9.93 -11.44
C ASP A 230 14.79 -10.53 -12.85
N LYS A 231 14.23 -9.84 -13.85
CA LYS A 231 14.05 -10.33 -15.22
C LYS A 231 14.81 -9.51 -16.24
N ILE A 232 14.83 -8.18 -16.11
CA ILE A 232 15.38 -7.26 -17.09
C ILE A 232 16.24 -6.17 -16.43
N THR A 233 17.13 -5.61 -17.24
CA THR A 233 17.73 -4.29 -17.00
C THR A 233 17.37 -3.38 -18.17
N ARG A 234 16.95 -2.15 -17.86
CA ARG A 234 16.79 -1.05 -18.81
C ARG A 234 17.78 0.05 -18.43
N PHE A 235 18.51 0.54 -19.42
CA PHE A 235 19.48 1.62 -19.26
C PHE A 235 19.22 2.67 -20.33
N ASP A 236 18.76 3.84 -19.89
CA ASP A 236 18.46 4.97 -20.76
C ASP A 236 19.68 5.90 -20.72
N PHE A 237 20.19 6.34 -21.88
CA PHE A 237 21.40 7.15 -21.97
C PHE A 237 21.33 8.25 -23.02
N THR A 238 22.13 9.30 -22.84
CA THR A 238 22.22 10.42 -23.78
C THR A 238 23.14 10.10 -24.95
N HIS A 239 22.66 10.30 -26.16
CA HIS A 239 23.45 10.25 -27.38
C HIS A 239 22.96 11.33 -28.36
N PHE A 240 23.86 11.89 -29.17
CA PHE A 240 23.47 12.86 -30.19
C PHE A 240 22.75 12.17 -31.36
N ASN A 241 21.87 12.90 -32.02
CA ASN A 241 21.29 12.53 -33.32
C ASN A 241 22.11 13.17 -34.44
#